data_AF-A0A0B6ZGE0-F1
#
_entry.id   AF-A0A0B6ZGE0-F1
#
_cell.length_a   1.000
_cell.length_b   1.000
_cell.length_c   1.000
_cell.angle_alpha   90.00
_cell.angle_beta   90.00
_cell.angle_gamma   90.00
#
_symmetry.space_group_name_H-M   'P 1'
#
loop_
_entity.id
_entity.type
_entity.pdbx_description
1 polymer ?
#
loop_
_entity_poly.entity_id
_entity_poly.type
_entity_poly.pdbx_seq_one_letter_code
_entity_poly.pdbx_strand_id
1 'polypeptide(L)'
;LITHQVLSRAIFEDLRDPSKNKFGIKKLLNTGTYSAAFPLHEGEYTSEHSLLTQAARNQRHLLYETWAKPGAFHRFQPLDHIRLYFGEKIGIYFAWLGHYTG
;
A
#
# COMPACT_ATOMS: atom_id res chain seq x y z
N LEU A 1 6.03 5.46 -1.71
CA LEU A 1 5.96 6.77 -1.02
C LEU A 1 6.68 7.88 -1.79
N ILE A 2 7.96 7.71 -2.15
CA ILE A 2 8.76 8.73 -2.86
C ILE A 2 8.16 9.10 -4.22
N THR A 3 7.79 8.10 -5.03
CA THR A 3 7.14 8.33 -6.34
C THR A 3 5.89 9.19 -6.23
N HIS A 4 5.02 8.89 -5.25
CA HIS A 4 3.83 9.69 -4.98
C HIS A 4 4.17 11.13 -4.55
N GLN A 5 5.20 11.35 -3.73
CA GLN A 5 5.64 12.69 -3.34
C GLN A 5 6.15 13.50 -4.54
N VAL A 6 6.93 12.87 -5.42
CA VAL A 6 7.39 13.49 -6.67
C VAL A 6 6.19 13.86 -7.54
N LEU A 7 5.29 12.91 -7.80
CA LEU A 7 4.07 13.16 -8.59
C LEU A 7 3.14 14.21 -7.96
N SER A 8 3.15 14.36 -6.64
CA SER A 8 2.36 15.38 -5.94
C SER A 8 2.94 16.79 -6.11
N ARG A 9 4.22 16.93 -6.40
CA ARG A 9 4.92 18.21 -6.55
C ARG A 9 5.29 18.55 -8.00
N ALA A 10 5.20 17.58 -8.91
CA ALA A 10 5.52 17.76 -10.31
C ALA A 10 4.62 18.83 -10.95
N ILE A 11 5.25 19.80 -11.61
CA ILE A 11 4.59 20.84 -12.40
C ILE A 11 4.24 20.24 -13.76
N PHE A 12 3.03 20.49 -14.24
CA PHE A 12 2.58 20.06 -15.56
C PHE A 12 2.19 21.23 -16.47
N GLU A 13 2.03 22.42 -15.91
CA GLU A 13 1.82 23.66 -16.66
C GLU A 13 2.63 24.77 -16.00
N ASP A 14 3.72 25.16 -16.66
CA ASP A 14 4.63 26.22 -16.22
C ASP A 14 4.22 27.55 -16.86
N LEU A 15 3.78 28.49 -16.03
CA LEU A 15 3.31 29.80 -16.42
C LEU A 15 4.36 30.85 -16.06
N ARG A 16 4.39 31.96 -16.83
CA ARG A 16 5.33 33.08 -16.61
C ARG A 16 5.33 33.63 -15.17
N ASP A 17 4.20 33.49 -14.47
CA ASP A 17 4.07 33.77 -13.05
C ASP A 17 4.04 32.44 -12.27
N PRO A 18 5.10 32.11 -11.51
CA PRO A 18 5.21 30.85 -10.78
C PRO A 18 4.07 30.59 -9.80
N SER A 19 3.41 31.65 -9.31
CA SER A 19 2.25 31.51 -8.41
C SER A 19 1.02 30.89 -9.09
N LYS A 20 1.00 30.88 -10.42
CA LYS A 20 -0.09 30.33 -11.24
C LYS A 20 0.18 28.90 -11.73
N ASN A 21 1.38 28.38 -11.50
CA ASN A 21 1.77 27.04 -11.98
C ASN A 21 0.78 25.98 -11.49
N LYS A 22 0.42 25.07 -12.40
CA LYS A 22 -0.41 23.92 -12.03
C LYS A 22 0.49 22.71 -11.81
N PHE A 23 0.31 22.08 -10.66
CA PHE A 23 1.14 20.96 -10.23
C PHE A 23 0.30 19.89 -9.54
N GLY A 24 0.89 18.71 -9.42
CA GLY A 24 0.38 17.63 -8.60
C GLY A 24 -0.62 16.72 -9.30
N ILE A 25 -0.39 15.41 -9.16
CA ILE A 25 -1.22 14.35 -9.76
C ILE A 25 -2.71 14.42 -9.34
N LYS A 26 -3.01 14.89 -8.12
CA LYS A 26 -4.39 15.04 -7.64
C LYS A 26 -5.21 16.01 -8.50
N LYS A 27 -4.61 17.09 -8.99
CA LYS A 27 -5.31 18.06 -9.84
C LYS A 27 -5.69 17.42 -11.17
N LEU A 28 -4.79 16.64 -11.75
CA LEU A 28 -5.01 15.92 -13.02
C LEU A 28 -6.06 14.80 -12.88
N LEU A 29 -6.15 14.16 -11.72
CA LEU A 29 -7.23 13.21 -11.42
C LEU A 29 -8.58 13.93 -11.29
N ASN A 30 -8.63 15.04 -10.54
CA ASN A 30 -9.86 15.80 -10.31
C ASN A 30 -10.41 16.44 -11.60
N THR A 31 -9.56 16.79 -12.56
CA THR A 31 -9.98 17.29 -13.88
C THR A 31 -10.35 16.20 -14.86
N GLY A 32 -10.22 14.92 -14.49
CA GLY A 32 -10.49 13.77 -15.37
C GLY A 32 -9.43 13.55 -16.45
N THR A 33 -8.29 14.24 -16.39
CA THR A 33 -7.17 14.05 -17.32
C THR A 33 -6.53 12.67 -17.12
N TYR A 34 -6.40 12.23 -15.87
CA TYR A 34 -6.09 10.85 -15.52
C TYR A 34 -7.31 10.19 -14.88
N SER A 35 -7.53 8.92 -15.22
CA SER A 35 -8.61 8.12 -14.64
C SER A 35 -8.27 7.62 -13.23
N ALA A 36 -7.03 7.20 -12.99
CA ALA A 36 -6.59 6.66 -11.71
C ALA A 36 -5.07 6.80 -11.53
N ALA A 37 -4.63 6.81 -10.28
CA ALA A 37 -3.22 6.68 -9.90
C ALA A 37 -3.12 5.84 -8.63
N PHE A 38 -2.40 4.73 -8.68
CA PHE A 38 -2.26 3.80 -7.56
C PHE A 38 -0.88 3.11 -7.60
N PRO A 39 -0.33 2.74 -6.44
CA PRO A 39 0.85 1.88 -6.39
C PRO A 39 0.47 0.46 -6.85
N LEU A 40 1.42 -0.23 -7.48
CA LEU A 40 1.27 -1.65 -7.80
C LEU A 40 1.64 -2.51 -6.59
N HIS A 41 0.91 -3.61 -6.41
CA HIS A 41 1.25 -4.64 -5.44
C HIS A 41 2.32 -5.59 -5.98
N GLU A 42 3.04 -6.25 -5.07
CA GLU A 42 3.97 -7.31 -5.43
C GLU A 42 3.20 -8.58 -5.81
N GLY A 43 3.25 -8.94 -7.09
CA GLY A 43 2.83 -10.24 -7.61
C GLY A 43 1.49 -10.79 -7.11
N GLU A 44 1.38 -12.11 -7.21
CA GLU A 44 0.21 -12.85 -6.76
C GLU A 44 0.27 -13.14 -5.25
N TYR A 45 -0.89 -13.16 -4.59
CA TYR A 45 -1.00 -13.44 -3.15
C TYR A 45 -1.18 -14.94 -2.85
N THR A 46 -1.48 -15.75 -3.86
CA THR A 46 -1.68 -17.19 -3.80
C THR A 46 -0.47 -17.95 -4.35
N SER A 47 -0.30 -19.18 -3.88
CA SER A 47 0.72 -20.12 -4.33
C SER A 47 0.18 -21.54 -4.24
N GLU A 48 0.57 -22.40 -5.17
CA GLU A 48 0.27 -23.84 -5.14
C GLU A 48 1.04 -24.55 -4.02
N HIS A 49 2.21 -24.03 -3.65
CA HIS A 49 3.04 -24.58 -2.59
C HIS A 49 2.81 -23.84 -1.27
N SER A 50 2.70 -24.62 -0.18
CA SER A 50 2.60 -24.11 1.19
C SER A 50 3.90 -23.43 1.63
N LEU A 51 3.80 -22.46 2.53
CA LEU A 51 4.95 -21.87 3.21
C LEU A 51 5.82 -22.89 3.96
N LEU A 52 5.27 -24.07 4.29
CA LEU A 52 6.01 -25.15 4.95
C LEU A 52 6.98 -25.86 4.00
N THR A 53 6.70 -25.85 2.70
CA THR A 53 7.50 -26.55 1.68
C THR A 53 8.34 -25.59 0.85
N GLN A 54 7.89 -24.34 0.70
CA GLN A 54 8.61 -23.31 -0.06
C GLN A 54 8.44 -21.95 0.60
N ALA A 55 9.52 -21.17 0.66
CA ALA A 55 9.46 -19.79 1.15
C ALA A 55 8.45 -18.94 0.36
N ALA A 56 7.92 -17.89 1.01
CA ALA A 56 7.00 -16.97 0.36
C ALA A 56 7.66 -16.30 -0.86
N ARG A 57 6.97 -16.31 -1.99
CA ARG A 57 7.44 -15.69 -3.25
C ARG A 57 7.54 -14.17 -3.19
N ASN A 58 6.71 -13.52 -2.37
CA ASN A 58 6.68 -12.06 -2.17
C ASN A 58 6.00 -11.73 -0.83
N GLN A 59 6.04 -10.45 -0.41
CA GLN A 59 5.46 -10.04 0.87
C GLN A 59 3.94 -10.19 0.92
N ARG A 60 3.25 -10.00 -0.21
CA ARG A 60 1.79 -10.13 -0.30
C ARG A 60 1.33 -11.56 -0.03
N HIS A 61 2.02 -12.54 -0.59
CA HIS A 61 1.77 -13.96 -0.35
C HIS A 61 2.05 -14.34 1.10
N LEU A 62 3.18 -13.87 1.68
CA LEU A 62 3.48 -14.10 3.09
C LEU A 62 2.35 -13.58 4.00
N LEU A 63 1.95 -12.32 3.82
CA LEU A 63 0.89 -11.69 4.61
C LEU A 63 -0.45 -12.40 4.49
N TYR A 64 -0.78 -12.91 3.31
CA TYR A 64 -2.00 -13.68 3.11
C TYR A 64 -1.98 -14.96 3.97
N GLU A 65 -0.95 -15.80 3.82
CA GLU A 65 -0.87 -17.09 4.51
C GLU A 65 -0.68 -16.96 6.03
N THR A 66 -0.01 -15.90 6.52
CA THR A 66 0.22 -15.72 7.96
C THR A 66 -0.88 -14.95 8.67
N TRP A 67 -1.68 -14.15 7.97
CA TRP A 67 -2.60 -13.19 8.60
C TRP A 67 -3.93 -13.02 7.89
N ALA A 68 -3.96 -12.64 6.61
CA ALA A 68 -5.22 -12.25 5.94
C ALA A 68 -6.09 -13.45 5.48
N LYS A 69 -5.63 -14.68 5.68
CA LYS A 69 -6.38 -15.91 5.40
C LYS A 69 -7.43 -16.16 6.48
N PRO A 70 -8.68 -16.52 6.14
CA PRO A 70 -9.74 -16.75 7.13
C PRO A 70 -9.35 -17.72 8.24
N GLY A 71 -8.54 -18.75 7.96
CA GLY A 71 -8.06 -19.71 8.96
C GLY A 71 -6.96 -19.21 9.89
N ALA A 72 -6.41 -18.00 9.68
CA ALA A 72 -5.33 -17.44 10.49
C ALA A 72 -5.83 -16.50 11.61
N PHE A 73 -7.15 -16.30 11.75
CA PHE A 73 -7.75 -15.34 12.68
C PHE A 73 -7.36 -15.53 14.16
N HIS A 74 -7.04 -16.75 14.57
CA HIS A 74 -6.66 -17.11 15.94
C HIS A 74 -5.15 -16.89 16.22
N ARG A 75 -4.37 -16.49 15.21
CA ARG A 75 -2.94 -16.23 15.33
C ARG A 75 -2.71 -14.77 15.71
N PHE A 76 -1.57 -14.49 16.34
CA PHE A 76 -1.15 -13.12 16.59
C PHE A 76 -0.96 -12.36 15.27
N GLN A 77 -1.39 -11.10 15.25
CA GLN A 77 -1.26 -10.24 14.09
C GLN A 77 0.23 -9.90 13.85
N PRO A 78 0.79 -10.13 12.65
CA PRO A 78 2.19 -9.83 12.34
C PRO A 78 2.35 -8.33 12.03
N LEU A 79 2.22 -7.48 13.05
CA LEU A 79 2.16 -6.02 12.93
C LEU A 79 3.34 -5.42 12.15
N ASP A 80 4.55 -5.95 12.33
CA ASP A 80 5.72 -5.49 11.58
C ASP A 80 5.60 -5.77 10.08
N HIS A 81 5.11 -6.94 9.69
CA HIS A 81 4.91 -7.27 8.27
C HIS A 81 3.79 -6.42 7.66
N ILE A 82 2.71 -6.19 8.40
CA ILE A 82 1.60 -5.31 7.97
C ILE A 82 2.12 -3.88 7.76
N ARG A 83 2.89 -3.36 8.71
CA ARG A 83 3.51 -2.03 8.63
C ARG A 83 4.49 -1.91 7.47
N LEU A 84 5.35 -2.91 7.27
CA LEU A 84 6.32 -2.90 6.17
C LEU A 84 5.65 -2.85 4.79
N TYR A 85 4.54 -3.57 4.62
CA TYR A 85 3.86 -3.67 3.32
C TYR A 85 2.86 -2.53 3.06
N PHE A 86 2.05 -2.15 4.05
CA PHE A 86 1.00 -1.14 3.89
C PHE A 86 1.36 0.25 4.44
N GLY A 87 2.45 0.37 5.19
CA GLY A 87 2.87 1.59 5.86
C GLY A 87 2.33 1.76 7.27
N GLU A 88 2.82 2.79 7.96
CA GLU A 88 2.58 3.04 9.39
C GLU A 88 1.10 3.27 9.71
N LYS A 89 0.37 3.98 8.84
CA LYS A 89 -1.04 4.27 9.08
C LYS A 89 -1.89 3.00 9.21
N ILE A 90 -1.64 2.02 8.34
CA ILE A 90 -2.35 0.73 8.37
C ILE A 90 -1.82 -0.15 9.50
N GLY A 91 -0.51 -0.15 9.74
CA GLY A 91 0.08 -0.85 10.89
C GLY A 91 -0.50 -0.41 12.24
N ILE A 92 -0.66 0.90 12.45
CA ILE A 92 -1.27 1.45 13.67
C ILE A 92 -2.75 1.04 13.81
N TYR A 93 -3.50 1.06 12.71
CA TYR A 93 -4.90 0.63 12.72
C TYR A 93 -5.05 -0.82 13.21
N PHE A 94 -4.23 -1.74 12.70
CA PHE A 94 -4.28 -3.14 13.12
C PHE A 94 -3.70 -3.38 14.52
N ALA A 95 -2.70 -2.60 14.94
CA ALA A 95 -2.21 -2.62 16.32
C ALA A 95 -3.31 -2.20 17.31
N TRP A 96 -4.04 -1.12 16.99
CA TRP A 96 -5.20 -0.67 17.75
C TRP A 96 -6.29 -1.74 17.74
N LEU A 97 -6.67 -2.26 16.57
CA LEU A 97 -7.71 -3.30 16.48
C LEU A 97 -7.36 -4.52 17.36
N GLY A 98 -6.13 -5.02 17.27
CA GLY A 98 -5.66 -6.14 18.07
C GLY A 98 -5.68 -5.88 19.58
N HIS A 99 -5.48 -4.63 20.02
CA HIS A 99 -5.62 -4.27 21.44
C HIS A 99 -7.07 -4.38 21.93
N TYR A 100 -8.05 -4.10 21.07
CA TYR A 100 -9.48 -4.12 21.42
C TYR A 100 -10.17 -5.47 21.15
N THR A 101 -9.59 -6.33 20.33
CA THR A 101 -10.15 -7.65 19.98
C THR A 101 -9.37 -8.83 20.53
N GLY A 102 -8.23 -8.57 21.17
CA GLY A 102 -7.32 -9.59 21.74
C GLY A 102 -7.68 -10.01 23.15
#